data_AF-A0A0U5MNA1-F1
#
_entry.id   AF-A0A0U5MNA1-F1
#
_cell.length_a   1.000
_cell.length_b   1.000
_cell.length_c   1.000
_cell.angle_alpha   90.00
_cell.angle_beta   90.00
_cell.angle_gamma   90.00
#
_symmetry.space_group_name_H-M   'P 1'
#
loop_
_entity.id
_entity.type
_entity.pdbx_description
1 polymer ?
#
loop_
_entity_poly.entity_id
_entity_poly.type
_entity_poly.pdbx_seq_one_letter_code
_entity_poly.pdbx_strand_id
1 'polypeptide(L)'
;MNAAKPLTRKGNHSKGRKAGVSDLATESLNEFRFIDIPVILRRKQGRSIWTARVTMAPAPGMFAINNDGNRLERTTGESDLERAKDKARQLYAALNYRAERGESLHPKSFNGLVSEYLRWLDERVNLGFVKPYVRARVSTTLERYFVPFFDDKLIDTITAADLVRYHEWRESYAIAYKGKTFIKYERNGKELVRPFTPVTPSPATIRKERQQFYQFMEFSASRGYLRAEAIPRFKRLSGTGSVRLAFSPDEIERLQKVSASRCRKHLHAIQRRAMVINHYRMMVLYLSGLRTVEASRLRFRDLISGVDKAGEISYLVRLRPEHLKKADVRKHLRTVTPQSGFKSIVDNLKKAYAHFDKYEVTEDDFVFHDKDGTMNRNTAKPFIELLDAAKFSRGVRYKSHYALGSFRHTFITDRLYERQDLGFVSRWTGTSIEMIDRHYSHVLNEMEHQEPRPPNTVVVLPHSLEYLLGKADVDPTEEGPTIFNTAKAIEPAFDLDRRRKEWGGDVREFLRIMRDVYGDRFVNLPVDQKLGEIHNFVGEHGFNSVEANDFLVLVIEVLEDESSAVL
;
A
#
# COMPACT_ATOMS: atom_id res chain seq x y z
N MET A 1 -18.37 59.33 0.09
CA MET A 1 -19.09 60.26 0.98
C MET A 1 -19.40 59.55 2.28
N ASN A 2 -19.02 60.19 3.39
CA ASN A 2 -19.33 59.92 4.79
C ASN A 2 -18.82 58.63 5.43
N ALA A 3 -18.25 58.62 6.64
CA ALA A 3 -17.53 59.59 7.46
C ALA A 3 -17.10 58.75 8.68
N ALA A 4 -15.80 58.66 8.96
CA ALA A 4 -15.27 57.95 10.12
C ALA A 4 -15.55 58.75 11.41
N LYS A 5 -16.11 58.10 12.43
CA LYS A 5 -16.18 58.64 13.81
C LYS A 5 -14.93 58.17 14.59
N PRO A 6 -14.17 59.06 15.24
CA PRO A 6 -13.03 58.69 16.08
C PRO A 6 -13.47 58.48 17.55
N LEU A 7 -12.98 57.42 18.17
CA LEU A 7 -13.09 57.15 19.60
C LEU A 7 -12.01 57.93 20.37
N THR A 8 -12.46 58.91 21.14
CA THR A 8 -11.69 59.73 22.08
C THR A 8 -11.07 58.88 23.19
N ARG A 9 -9.73 58.89 23.30
CA ARG A 9 -9.00 58.37 24.46
C ARG A 9 -8.48 59.56 25.27
N LYS A 10 -9.07 59.77 26.46
CA LYS A 10 -8.67 60.80 27.42
C LYS A 10 -7.19 60.64 27.78
N GLY A 11 -6.44 61.72 27.59
CA GLY A 11 -5.10 61.88 28.13
C GLY A 11 -5.14 62.06 29.64
N ASN A 12 -4.14 61.50 30.33
CA ASN A 12 -3.80 61.93 31.67
C ASN A 12 -2.29 62.14 31.73
N HIS A 13 -1.92 63.36 32.07
CA HIS A 13 -0.57 63.88 32.18
C HIS A 13 0.28 63.09 33.18
N SER A 14 1.45 62.62 32.76
CA SER A 14 2.57 62.34 33.67
C SER A 14 3.56 63.50 33.60
N LYS A 15 3.54 64.34 34.64
CA LYS A 15 4.58 65.34 34.90
C LYS A 15 5.91 64.63 35.14
N GLY A 16 6.95 65.11 34.46
CA GLY A 16 8.32 64.71 34.73
C GLY A 16 8.79 65.15 36.11
N ARG A 17 9.56 64.28 36.76
CA ARG A 17 10.52 64.63 37.81
C ARG A 17 11.80 63.83 37.54
N LYS A 18 12.86 64.55 37.18
CA LYS A 18 14.24 64.05 37.22
C LYS A 18 14.84 64.34 38.61
N ALA A 19 15.85 63.52 38.92
CA ALA A 19 16.87 63.63 39.96
C ALA A 19 16.57 62.95 41.30
N GLY A 20 17.44 61.99 41.64
CA GLY A 20 17.47 61.26 42.90
C GLY A 20 18.14 59.89 42.75
N VAL A 21 19.44 59.86 42.49
CA VAL A 21 20.27 58.67 42.70
C VAL A 21 20.55 58.57 44.20
N SER A 22 20.00 57.58 44.90
CA SER A 22 20.71 56.67 45.82
C SER A 22 19.76 55.68 46.53
N ASP A 23 20.27 54.45 46.69
CA ASP A 23 20.12 53.52 47.82
C ASP A 23 18.86 52.64 48.03
N LEU A 24 19.21 51.39 48.37
CA LEU A 24 18.46 50.29 49.00
C LEU A 24 17.75 49.29 48.06
N ALA A 25 18.42 48.15 47.87
CA ALA A 25 17.79 46.90 47.44
C ALA A 25 16.65 46.55 48.40
N THR A 26 15.45 46.35 47.85
CA THR A 26 14.28 45.92 48.62
C THR A 26 14.43 44.44 49.00
N GLU A 27 15.24 44.14 50.02
CA GLU A 27 15.26 42.84 50.68
C GLU A 27 14.00 42.71 51.53
N SER A 28 13.17 41.72 51.23
CA SER A 28 12.17 41.24 52.18
C SER A 28 12.64 39.87 52.67
N LEU A 29 12.34 39.50 53.92
CA LEU A 29 12.74 38.23 54.56
C LEU A 29 12.50 36.96 53.72
N ASN A 30 11.65 37.03 52.68
CA ASN A 30 11.25 35.93 51.83
C ASN A 30 11.44 36.16 50.32
N GLU A 31 11.96 37.30 49.88
CA GLU A 31 12.21 37.60 48.46
C GLU A 31 13.50 38.41 48.28
N PHE A 32 14.38 37.92 47.40
CA PHE A 32 15.59 38.59 46.96
C PHE A 32 15.56 38.77 45.44
N ARG A 33 15.88 39.97 44.95
CA ARG A 33 15.91 40.30 43.52
C ARG A 33 17.32 40.64 43.08
N PHE A 34 17.78 40.02 42.01
CA PHE A 34 19.06 40.38 41.40
C PHE A 34 18.92 41.69 40.59
N ILE A 35 19.97 42.50 40.60
CA ILE A 35 20.02 43.79 39.89
C ILE A 35 20.57 43.59 38.47
N ASP A 36 21.50 42.65 38.34
CA ASP A 36 22.31 42.34 37.17
C ASP A 36 21.69 41.28 36.25
N ILE A 37 20.80 40.43 36.79
CA ILE A 37 20.16 39.35 36.04
C ILE A 37 18.64 39.28 36.34
N PRO A 38 17.79 38.86 35.37
CA PRO A 38 16.34 38.77 35.52
C PRO A 38 15.90 37.55 36.34
N VAL A 39 16.41 37.44 37.56
CA VAL A 39 16.16 36.33 38.50
C VAL A 39 15.61 36.88 39.81
N ILE A 40 14.58 36.21 40.34
CA ILE A 40 13.99 36.50 41.65
C ILE A 40 14.06 35.24 42.49
N LEU A 41 14.70 35.31 43.65
CA LEU A 41 14.68 34.26 44.65
C LEU A 41 13.50 34.47 45.60
N ARG A 42 12.71 33.42 45.82
CA ARG A 42 11.56 33.43 46.72
C ARG A 42 11.59 32.25 47.66
N ARG A 43 11.24 32.50 48.92
CA ARG A 43 11.01 31.49 49.94
C ARG A 43 9.52 31.46 50.26
N LYS A 44 8.85 30.33 50.01
CA LYS A 44 7.43 30.16 50.36
C LYS A 44 7.29 29.98 51.87
N GLN A 45 6.26 30.57 52.48
CA GLN A 45 5.96 30.39 53.91
C GLN A 45 5.93 28.89 54.27
N GLY A 46 6.68 28.50 55.30
CA GLY A 46 6.80 27.11 55.75
C GLY A 46 7.85 26.25 55.03
N ARG A 47 8.55 26.75 54.01
CA ARG A 47 9.67 26.02 53.36
C ARG A 47 11.01 26.66 53.71
N SER A 48 12.01 25.83 54.02
CA SER A 48 13.38 26.28 54.30
C SER A 48 14.19 26.57 53.04
N ILE A 49 13.74 26.11 51.87
CA ILE A 49 14.49 26.13 50.61
C ILE A 49 14.08 27.32 49.74
N TRP A 50 15.08 28.00 49.16
CA TRP A 50 14.88 29.07 48.20
C TRP A 50 14.45 28.53 46.81
N THR A 51 13.58 29.27 46.12
CA THR A 51 13.14 28.97 44.74
C THR A 51 13.55 30.11 43.82
N ALA A 52 14.30 29.82 42.78
CA ALA A 52 14.69 30.77 41.75
C ALA A 52 13.60 30.83 40.67
N ARG A 53 13.08 32.03 40.44
CA ARG A 53 12.23 32.38 39.30
C ARG A 53 13.07 33.14 38.29
N VAL A 54 13.27 32.56 37.13
CA VAL A 54 14.03 33.14 36.02
C VAL A 54 13.04 33.63 34.95
N THR A 55 13.22 34.87 34.47
CA THR A 55 12.46 35.41 33.34
C THR A 55 13.41 35.64 32.17
N MET A 56 13.12 35.07 31.00
CA MET A 56 13.97 35.23 29.82
C MET A 56 13.22 35.93 28.68
N ALA A 57 13.91 36.80 27.93
CA ALA A 57 13.38 37.27 26.65
C ALA A 57 13.43 36.12 25.63
N PRO A 58 12.41 35.95 24.76
CA PRO A 58 12.46 34.90 23.75
C PRO A 58 13.61 35.21 22.79
N ALA A 59 14.40 34.20 22.43
CA ALA A 59 15.45 34.36 21.42
C ALA A 59 14.83 34.81 20.07
N PRO A 60 15.51 35.65 19.28
CA PRO A 60 15.03 36.05 17.95
C PRO A 60 14.75 34.83 17.08
N GLY A 61 13.50 34.64 16.65
CA GLY A 61 13.08 33.50 15.82
C GLY A 61 12.46 32.31 16.55
N MET A 62 12.42 32.29 17.89
CA MET A 62 11.62 31.32 18.63
C MET A 62 10.17 31.80 18.76
N PHE A 63 9.22 31.00 18.29
CA PHE A 63 7.81 31.17 18.64
C PHE A 63 7.67 31.08 20.16
N ALA A 64 6.85 31.93 20.78
CA ALA A 64 6.55 31.82 22.21
C ALA A 64 5.91 30.46 22.47
N ILE A 65 6.70 29.52 22.99
CA ILE A 65 6.22 28.18 23.33
C ILE A 65 5.68 28.28 24.76
N ASN A 66 4.35 28.22 24.85
CA ASN A 66 3.49 28.17 26.03
C ASN A 66 2.96 29.50 26.55
N ASN A 67 1.68 29.47 26.97
CA ASN A 67 0.92 30.55 27.61
C ASN A 67 1.53 31.04 28.95
N ASP A 68 2.62 30.45 29.44
CA ASP A 68 3.23 30.76 30.74
C ASP A 68 4.33 31.85 30.68
N GLY A 69 4.59 32.40 29.49
CA GLY A 69 5.37 33.63 29.31
C GLY A 69 6.81 33.54 29.83
N ASN A 70 7.66 32.71 29.21
CA ASN A 70 9.13 32.64 29.42
C ASN A 70 9.61 32.67 30.88
N ARG A 71 8.79 32.18 31.81
CA ARG A 71 9.08 32.13 33.24
C ARG A 71 9.38 30.69 33.63
N LEU A 72 10.55 30.47 34.21
CA LEU A 72 10.93 29.18 34.77
C LEU A 72 11.10 29.31 36.28
N GLU A 73 10.42 28.45 37.05
CA GLU A 73 10.63 28.32 38.48
C GLU A 73 11.35 27.00 38.80
N ARG A 74 12.47 27.08 39.52
CA ARG A 74 13.22 25.91 40.02
C ARG A 74 13.67 26.14 41.46
N THR A 75 13.55 25.12 42.29
CA THR A 75 14.11 25.13 43.65
C THR A 75 15.63 25.13 43.59
N THR A 76 16.31 25.97 44.38
CA THR A 76 17.78 25.96 44.47
C THR A 76 18.30 24.78 45.29
N GLY A 77 17.43 24.16 46.11
CA GLY A 77 17.77 23.08 47.02
C GLY A 77 18.57 23.54 48.25
N GLU A 78 18.84 24.85 48.37
CA GLU A 78 19.63 25.44 49.45
C GLU A 78 18.74 26.28 50.36
N SER A 79 19.00 26.22 51.67
CA SER A 79 18.39 27.09 52.68
C SER A 79 19.18 28.37 52.94
N ASP A 80 20.49 28.31 52.73
CA ASP A 80 21.39 29.46 52.84
C ASP A 80 21.23 30.42 51.65
N LEU A 81 21.16 31.72 51.94
CA LEU A 81 20.88 32.75 50.93
C LEU A 81 22.05 32.93 49.96
N GLU A 82 23.29 32.94 50.44
CA GLU A 82 24.46 33.16 49.58
C GLU A 82 24.68 31.97 48.62
N ARG A 83 24.58 30.74 49.14
CA ARG A 83 24.61 29.53 48.29
C ARG A 83 23.43 29.48 47.31
N ALA A 84 22.25 29.93 47.73
CA ALA A 84 21.10 30.04 46.84
C ALA A 84 21.33 31.11 45.74
N LYS A 85 22.03 32.21 46.04
CA LYS A 85 22.38 33.22 45.04
C LYS A 85 23.30 32.66 43.96
N ASP A 86 24.35 31.95 44.36
CA ASP A 86 25.29 31.33 43.42
C ASP A 86 24.62 30.29 42.52
N LYS A 87 23.79 29.40 43.10
CA LYS A 87 23.01 28.44 42.32
C LYS A 87 22.02 29.11 41.37
N ALA A 88 21.43 30.23 41.77
CA ALA A 88 20.51 30.98 40.92
C ALA A 88 21.23 31.61 39.72
N ARG A 89 22.44 32.15 39.92
CA ARG A 89 23.30 32.66 38.84
C ARG A 89 23.73 31.53 37.89
N GLN A 90 24.15 30.39 38.42
CA GLN A 90 24.51 29.21 37.62
C GLN A 90 23.31 28.72 36.78
N LEU A 91 22.13 28.65 37.38
CA LEU A 91 20.89 28.29 36.69
C LEU A 91 20.59 29.27 35.55
N TYR A 92 20.69 30.58 35.80
CA TYR A 92 20.46 31.60 34.78
C TYR A 92 21.47 31.49 33.62
N ALA A 93 22.76 31.37 33.92
CA ALA A 93 23.79 31.21 32.90
C ALA A 93 23.56 29.95 32.04
N ALA A 94 23.21 28.83 32.67
CA ALA A 94 22.89 27.59 31.96
C ALA A 94 21.65 27.72 31.06
N LEU A 95 20.61 28.43 31.50
CA LEU A 95 19.41 28.67 30.70
C LEU A 95 19.68 29.65 29.55
N ASN A 96 20.48 30.68 29.78
CA ASN A 96 20.87 31.63 28.75
C ASN A 96 21.69 30.95 27.65
N TYR A 97 22.64 30.10 28.03
CA TYR A 97 23.39 29.27 27.09
C TYR A 97 22.49 28.35 26.24
N ARG A 98 21.45 27.76 26.86
CA ARG A 98 20.45 26.97 26.12
C ARG A 98 19.65 27.82 25.14
N ALA A 99 19.19 28.99 25.58
CA ALA A 99 18.43 29.91 24.73
C ALA A 99 19.27 30.43 23.55
N GLU A 100 20.53 30.81 23.78
CA GLU A 100 21.48 31.21 22.73
C GLU A 100 21.70 30.09 21.70
N ARG A 101 21.70 28.84 22.16
CA ARG A 101 21.77 27.66 21.30
C ARG A 101 20.42 27.25 20.71
N GLY A 102 19.34 28.00 20.94
CA GLY A 102 18.00 27.71 20.42
C GLY A 102 17.38 26.43 20.97
N GLU A 103 17.78 26.01 22.17
CA GLU A 103 17.26 24.84 22.87
C GLU A 103 16.05 25.21 23.75
N SER A 104 15.16 24.26 24.02
CA SER A 104 13.97 24.52 24.85
C SER A 104 14.34 24.80 26.31
N LEU A 105 13.76 25.86 26.88
CA LEU A 105 13.86 26.19 28.30
C LEU A 105 13.08 25.23 29.21
N HIS A 106 12.11 24.51 28.64
CA HIS A 106 11.29 23.52 29.32
C HIS A 106 11.52 22.16 28.67
N PRO A 107 12.59 21.44 29.06
CA PRO A 107 12.84 20.11 28.52
C PRO A 107 11.70 19.18 28.94
N LYS A 108 11.09 18.50 27.97
CA LYS A 108 10.03 17.53 28.19
C LYS A 108 10.62 16.12 28.21
N SER A 109 10.10 15.29 29.11
CA SER A 109 10.41 13.86 29.08
C SER A 109 9.76 13.20 27.86
N PHE A 110 10.39 12.12 27.38
CA PHE A 110 9.91 11.35 26.25
C PHE A 110 8.48 10.87 26.48
N ASN A 111 8.19 10.25 27.64
CA ASN A 111 6.86 9.74 27.98
C ASN A 111 5.79 10.85 28.01
N GLY A 112 6.10 11.99 28.64
CA GLY A 112 5.18 13.13 28.69
C GLY A 112 4.83 13.65 27.29
N LEU A 113 5.82 13.69 26.39
CA LEU A 113 5.62 14.18 25.03
C LEU A 113 4.93 13.16 24.12
N VAL A 114 5.11 11.86 24.34
CA VAL A 114 4.33 10.80 23.66
C VAL A 114 2.85 10.98 23.96
N SER A 115 2.49 11.25 25.21
CA SER A 115 1.09 11.48 25.60
C SER A 115 0.49 12.70 24.89
N GLU A 116 1.27 13.75 24.70
CA GLU A 116 0.87 14.93 23.91
C GLU A 116 0.73 14.61 22.42
N TYR A 117 1.68 13.88 21.84
CA TYR A 117 1.65 13.46 20.44
C TYR A 117 0.45 12.57 20.12
N LEU A 118 0.10 11.64 21.01
CA LEU A 118 -1.05 10.76 20.83
C LEU A 118 -2.37 11.53 20.88
N ARG A 119 -2.52 12.50 21.78
CA ARG A 119 -3.70 13.40 21.79
C ARG A 119 -3.82 14.19 20.49
N TRP A 120 -2.71 14.73 20.00
CA TRP A 120 -2.69 15.42 18.71
C TRP A 120 -3.04 14.50 17.53
N LEU A 121 -2.60 13.22 17.58
CA LEU A 121 -3.01 12.23 16.57
C LEU A 121 -4.50 11.91 16.66
N ASP A 122 -5.08 11.85 17.86
CA ASP A 122 -6.51 11.63 18.07
C ASP A 122 -7.36 12.75 17.45
N GLU A 123 -6.95 14.02 17.64
CA GLU A 123 -7.58 15.16 16.95
C GLU A 123 -7.52 15.02 15.43
N ARG A 124 -6.37 14.60 14.88
CA ARG A 124 -6.24 14.37 13.43
C ARG A 124 -7.06 13.19 12.92
N VAL A 125 -7.31 12.19 13.75
CA VAL A 125 -8.25 11.11 13.43
C VAL A 125 -9.68 11.64 13.39
N ASN A 126 -10.08 12.46 14.37
CA ASN A 126 -11.40 13.06 14.43
C ASN A 126 -11.66 13.99 13.23
N LEU A 127 -10.65 14.73 12.79
CA LEU A 127 -10.70 15.57 11.59
C LEU A 127 -10.61 14.77 10.27
N GLY A 128 -10.44 13.45 10.33
CA GLY A 128 -10.36 12.58 9.15
C GLY A 128 -9.04 12.63 8.38
N PHE A 129 -8.02 13.35 8.86
CA PHE A 129 -6.69 13.41 8.25
C PHE A 129 -5.88 12.13 8.46
N VAL A 130 -6.10 11.45 9.57
CA VAL A 130 -5.39 10.21 9.93
C VAL A 130 -6.42 9.09 10.13
N LYS A 131 -6.09 7.88 9.65
CA LYS A 131 -6.98 6.73 9.84
C LYS A 131 -6.83 6.15 11.27
N PRO A 132 -7.92 5.69 11.92
CA PRO A 132 -7.86 5.14 13.28
C PRO A 132 -6.82 4.02 13.46
N TYR A 133 -6.70 3.11 12.49
CA TYR A 133 -5.71 2.03 12.58
C TYR A 133 -4.25 2.53 12.53
N VAL A 134 -3.99 3.69 11.90
CA VAL A 134 -2.64 4.28 11.85
C VAL A 134 -2.26 4.79 13.24
N ARG A 135 -3.17 5.52 13.89
CA ARG A 135 -3.02 5.95 15.29
C ARG A 135 -2.79 4.76 16.20
N ALA A 136 -3.64 3.75 16.15
CA ALA A 136 -3.52 2.56 17.00
C ALA A 136 -2.18 1.83 16.81
N ARG A 137 -1.68 1.78 15.57
CA ARG A 137 -0.37 1.20 15.27
C ARG A 137 0.78 2.04 15.83
N VAL A 138 0.69 3.37 15.74
CA VAL A 138 1.72 4.29 16.27
C VAL A 138 1.76 4.21 17.80
N SER A 139 0.60 4.27 18.48
CA SER A 139 0.54 4.15 19.93
C SER A 139 1.10 2.81 20.41
N THR A 140 0.73 1.71 19.74
CA THR A 140 1.26 0.37 20.06
C THR A 140 2.79 0.35 20.04
N THR A 141 3.42 0.96 19.03
CA THR A 141 4.89 0.98 18.95
C THR A 141 5.51 1.88 20.02
N LEU A 142 5.00 3.12 20.15
CA LEU A 142 5.54 4.11 21.08
C LEU A 142 5.42 3.62 22.53
N GLU A 143 4.22 3.24 22.95
CA GLU A 143 3.93 2.83 24.33
C GLU A 143 4.59 1.50 24.70
N ARG A 144 4.74 0.58 23.74
CA ARG A 144 5.29 -0.76 24.03
C ARG A 144 6.82 -0.81 23.99
N TYR A 145 7.44 -0.05 23.09
CA TYR A 145 8.88 -0.19 22.83
C TYR A 145 9.65 1.07 23.19
N PHE A 146 9.20 2.24 22.76
CA PHE A 146 9.95 3.46 22.97
C PHE A 146 9.78 4.02 24.38
N VAL A 147 8.56 4.06 24.92
CA VAL A 147 8.29 4.56 26.28
C VAL A 147 9.01 3.73 27.35
N PRO A 148 8.98 2.38 27.35
CA PRO A 148 9.70 1.62 28.37
C PRO A 148 11.23 1.72 28.28
N PHE A 149 11.78 2.11 27.12
CA PHE A 149 13.21 2.26 26.92
C PHE A 149 13.72 3.67 27.25
N PHE A 150 13.00 4.70 26.80
CA PHE A 150 13.38 6.10 26.99
C PHE A 150 12.81 6.71 28.28
N ASP A 151 11.61 6.28 28.67
CA ASP A 151 10.92 6.66 29.90
C ASP A 151 10.95 8.19 30.16
N ASP A 152 11.62 8.61 31.24
CA ASP A 152 11.75 10.01 31.63
C ASP A 152 12.92 10.75 30.98
N LYS A 153 13.65 10.11 30.06
CA LYS A 153 14.74 10.76 29.32
C LYS A 153 14.21 11.98 28.57
N LEU A 154 14.95 13.09 28.67
CA LEU A 154 14.59 14.34 28.04
C LEU A 154 14.77 14.26 26.51
N ILE A 155 13.80 14.80 25.77
CA ILE A 155 13.73 14.69 24.31
C ILE A 155 14.95 15.28 23.59
N ASP A 156 15.50 16.36 24.13
CA ASP A 156 16.67 17.09 23.62
C ASP A 156 18.00 16.37 23.91
N THR A 157 18.00 15.40 24.81
CA THR A 157 19.20 14.60 25.18
C THR A 157 19.32 13.28 24.43
N ILE A 158 18.38 12.97 23.54
CA ILE A 158 18.39 11.70 22.81
C ILE A 158 19.42 11.77 21.69
N THR A 159 20.43 10.90 21.76
CA THR A 159 21.55 10.84 20.82
C THR A 159 21.44 9.67 19.86
N ALA A 160 22.25 9.68 18.80
CA ALA A 160 22.38 8.51 17.92
C ALA A 160 22.85 7.24 18.66
N ALA A 161 23.67 7.38 19.71
CA ALA A 161 24.11 6.26 20.54
C ALA A 161 22.95 5.62 21.33
N ASP A 162 21.99 6.43 21.79
CA ASP A 162 20.77 5.92 22.42
C ASP A 162 19.94 5.07 21.46
N LEU A 163 19.88 5.47 20.20
CA LEU A 163 19.16 4.72 19.16
C LEU A 163 19.80 3.36 18.87
N VAL A 164 21.14 3.27 18.96
CA VAL A 164 21.86 1.98 18.85
C VAL A 164 21.51 1.08 20.03
N ARG A 165 21.57 1.60 21.26
CA ARG A 165 21.15 0.86 22.46
C ARG A 165 19.69 0.42 22.41
N TYR A 166 18.80 1.27 21.88
CA TYR A 166 17.40 0.91 21.66
C TYR A 166 17.28 -0.30 20.74
N HIS A 167 18.08 -0.37 19.67
CA HIS A 167 18.06 -1.51 18.75
C HIS A 167 18.54 -2.80 19.41
N GLU A 168 19.66 -2.76 20.11
CA GLU A 168 20.20 -3.91 20.86
C GLU A 168 19.20 -4.43 21.89
N TRP A 169 18.55 -3.50 22.61
CA TRP A 169 17.45 -3.82 23.52
C TRP A 169 16.25 -4.42 22.77
N ARG A 170 15.88 -3.87 21.61
CA ARG A 170 14.70 -4.30 20.85
C ARG A 170 14.88 -5.67 20.20
N GLU A 171 16.11 -6.06 19.87
CA GLU A 171 16.49 -7.40 19.39
C GLU A 171 16.44 -8.43 20.52
N SER A 172 16.95 -8.09 21.71
CA SER A 172 16.91 -8.94 22.91
C SER A 172 15.55 -8.96 23.60
N TYR A 173 14.67 -7.99 23.32
CA TYR A 173 13.34 -7.83 23.92
C TYR A 173 12.53 -9.12 23.87
N ALA A 174 12.56 -9.86 22.76
CA ALA A 174 11.76 -11.07 22.63
C ALA A 174 12.14 -12.17 23.62
N ILE A 175 13.41 -12.24 23.99
CA ILE A 175 13.97 -13.21 24.94
C ILE A 175 13.76 -12.71 26.38
N ALA A 176 13.98 -11.42 26.61
CA ALA A 176 13.92 -10.81 27.94
C ALA A 176 12.50 -10.46 28.42
N TYR A 177 11.48 -10.53 27.55
CA TYR A 177 10.14 -10.07 27.86
C TYR A 177 9.47 -10.91 28.96
N LYS A 178 9.27 -10.30 30.14
CA LYS A 178 8.51 -10.85 31.27
C LYS A 178 7.16 -10.16 31.48
N GLY A 179 6.68 -9.44 30.47
CA GLY A 179 5.46 -8.62 30.58
C GLY A 179 4.17 -9.43 30.41
N LYS A 180 3.08 -8.70 30.15
CA LYS A 180 1.73 -9.26 29.96
C LYS A 180 1.73 -10.44 28.97
N THR A 181 1.16 -11.55 29.41
CA THR A 181 0.99 -12.80 28.63
C THR A 181 -0.14 -12.71 27.62
N PHE A 182 -1.06 -11.75 27.78
CA PHE A 182 -2.24 -11.61 26.94
C PHE A 182 -2.48 -10.17 26.47
N ILE A 183 -2.97 -10.02 25.25
CA ILE A 183 -3.51 -8.77 24.70
C ILE A 183 -5.03 -8.90 24.66
N LYS A 184 -5.70 -7.98 25.35
CA LYS A 184 -7.13 -7.75 25.23
C LYS A 184 -7.37 -6.76 24.09
N TYR A 185 -8.29 -7.07 23.20
CA TYR A 185 -8.71 -6.18 22.12
C TYR A 185 -10.18 -6.41 21.79
N GLU A 186 -10.88 -5.36 21.39
CA GLU A 186 -12.28 -5.46 21.01
C GLU A 186 -12.42 -5.70 19.50
N ARG A 187 -13.32 -6.59 19.12
CA ARG A 187 -13.72 -6.79 17.72
C ARG A 187 -15.22 -7.05 17.66
N ASN A 188 -15.95 -6.21 16.94
CA ASN A 188 -17.41 -6.30 16.79
C ASN A 188 -18.15 -6.35 18.13
N GLY A 189 -17.78 -5.49 19.10
CA GLY A 189 -18.42 -5.44 20.43
C GLY A 189 -18.06 -6.59 21.37
N LYS A 190 -17.19 -7.52 20.96
CA LYS A 190 -16.71 -8.62 21.80
C LYS A 190 -15.26 -8.41 22.20
N GLU A 191 -15.00 -8.51 23.50
CA GLU A 191 -13.64 -8.49 24.03
C GLU A 191 -12.96 -9.84 23.75
N LEU A 192 -11.90 -9.81 22.95
CA LEU A 192 -11.11 -10.97 22.60
C LEU A 192 -9.77 -10.90 23.32
N VAL A 193 -9.32 -12.06 23.78
CA VAL A 193 -8.02 -12.24 24.40
C VAL A 193 -7.16 -13.10 23.47
N ARG A 194 -5.95 -12.63 23.16
CA ARG A 194 -4.96 -13.45 22.47
C ARG A 194 -3.66 -13.49 23.26
N PRO A 195 -2.91 -14.61 23.23
CA PRO A 195 -1.57 -14.64 23.80
C PRO A 195 -0.69 -13.61 23.10
N PHE A 196 0.12 -12.91 23.87
CA PHE A 196 1.18 -12.07 23.34
C PHE A 196 2.45 -12.88 23.23
N THR A 197 2.81 -13.23 22.00
CA THR A 197 4.12 -13.80 21.71
C THR A 197 5.05 -12.67 21.30
N PRO A 198 6.05 -12.31 22.12
CA PRO A 198 7.06 -11.36 21.71
C PRO A 198 7.92 -12.01 20.62
N VAL A 199 8.13 -11.30 19.51
CA VAL A 199 8.87 -11.81 18.36
C VAL A 199 10.03 -10.88 18.07
N THR A 200 11.20 -11.46 17.78
CA THR A 200 12.36 -10.71 17.30
C THR A 200 11.98 -9.96 16.03
N PRO A 201 12.12 -8.62 16.01
CA PRO A 201 11.60 -7.82 14.91
C PRO A 201 12.40 -8.09 13.63
N SER A 202 11.70 -8.18 12.50
CA SER A 202 12.38 -8.20 11.19
C SER A 202 13.00 -6.82 10.88
N PRO A 203 14.02 -6.74 10.01
CA PRO A 203 14.60 -5.45 9.60
C PRO A 203 13.55 -4.46 9.05
N ALA A 204 12.52 -4.97 8.37
CA ALA A 204 11.40 -4.15 7.88
C ALA A 204 10.50 -3.62 9.00
N THR A 205 10.35 -4.37 10.09
CA THR A 205 9.64 -3.92 11.29
C THR A 205 10.40 -2.79 11.95
N ILE A 206 11.71 -2.96 12.16
CA ILE A 206 12.57 -1.92 12.74
C ILE A 206 12.54 -0.64 11.90
N ARG A 207 12.62 -0.75 10.57
CA ARG A 207 12.48 0.41 9.66
C ARG A 207 11.18 1.19 9.86
N LYS A 208 10.05 0.49 10.09
CA LYS A 208 8.75 1.14 10.38
C LYS A 208 8.75 1.80 11.76
N GLU A 209 9.30 1.14 12.77
CA GLU A 209 9.44 1.71 14.11
C GLU A 209 10.27 3.00 14.07
N ARG A 210 11.38 3.01 13.31
CA ARG A 210 12.20 4.21 13.07
C ARG A 210 11.43 5.34 12.39
N GLN A 211 10.63 5.04 11.37
CA GLN A 211 9.80 6.05 10.71
C GLN A 211 8.80 6.68 11.70
N GLN A 212 8.21 5.87 12.57
CA GLN A 212 7.28 6.36 13.60
C GLN A 212 8.00 7.22 14.64
N PHE A 213 9.21 6.84 15.04
CA PHE A 213 10.08 7.65 15.88
C PHE A 213 10.39 9.01 15.24
N TYR A 214 10.77 9.04 13.96
CA TYR A 214 11.05 10.31 13.27
C TYR A 214 9.81 11.20 13.18
N GLN A 215 8.63 10.66 12.87
CA GLN A 215 7.40 11.45 12.86
C GLN A 215 7.10 12.07 14.24
N PHE A 216 7.38 11.34 15.31
CA PHE A 216 7.27 11.84 16.68
C PHE A 216 8.32 12.92 16.99
N MET A 217 9.58 12.75 16.57
CA MET A 217 10.63 13.75 16.77
C MET A 217 10.39 15.01 15.93
N GLU A 218 9.90 14.88 14.70
CA GLU A 218 9.48 16.01 13.85
C GLU A 218 8.32 16.78 14.47
N PHE A 219 7.32 16.08 15.03
CA PHE A 219 6.26 16.72 15.81
C PHE A 219 6.86 17.50 16.98
N SER A 220 7.78 16.88 17.72
CA SER A 220 8.44 17.49 18.88
C SER A 220 9.23 18.75 18.49
N ALA A 221 9.91 18.73 17.34
CA ALA A 221 10.62 19.89 16.79
C ALA A 221 9.67 20.98 16.30
N SER A 222 8.54 20.62 15.69
CA SER A 222 7.51 21.57 15.26
C SER A 222 6.84 22.32 16.42
N ARG A 223 6.89 21.75 17.64
CA ARG A 223 6.45 22.38 18.89
C ARG A 223 7.58 23.13 19.61
N GLY A 224 8.79 23.10 19.06
CA GLY A 224 9.98 23.77 19.59
C GLY A 224 10.58 23.14 20.85
N TYR A 225 10.26 21.87 21.14
CA TYR A 225 10.86 21.16 22.28
C TYR A 225 12.30 20.71 22.01
N LEU A 226 12.68 20.60 20.74
CA LEU A 226 14.04 20.38 20.27
C LEU A 226 14.24 21.07 18.93
N ARG A 227 15.49 21.26 18.54
CA ARG A 227 15.85 21.74 17.22
C ARG A 227 15.68 20.64 16.17
N ALA A 228 15.30 21.01 14.95
CA ALA A 228 15.21 20.06 13.85
C ALA A 228 16.56 19.40 13.54
N GLU A 229 17.67 20.16 13.68
CA GLU A 229 19.03 19.64 13.50
C GLU A 229 19.45 18.64 14.58
N ALA A 230 18.83 18.72 15.77
CA ALA A 230 19.13 17.84 16.90
C ALA A 230 18.43 16.48 16.79
N ILE A 231 17.57 16.26 15.79
CA ILE A 231 16.90 14.97 15.59
C ILE A 231 17.97 13.90 15.27
N PRO A 232 18.14 12.88 16.13
CA PRO A 232 19.21 11.90 15.98
C PRO A 232 18.96 11.01 14.76
N ARG A 233 20.02 10.75 13.99
CA ARG A 233 19.95 9.87 12.82
C ARG A 233 20.23 8.42 13.21
N PHE A 234 19.28 7.54 12.93
CA PHE A 234 19.49 6.10 12.99
C PHE A 234 20.55 5.65 11.97
N LYS A 235 21.58 4.90 12.42
CA LYS A 235 22.51 4.20 11.51
C LYS A 235 21.73 3.30 10.58
N ARG A 236 21.96 3.37 9.26
CA ARG A 236 21.27 2.51 8.27
C ARG A 236 21.47 1.04 8.67
N LEU A 237 20.36 0.31 8.86
CA LEU A 237 20.44 -1.11 9.14
C LEU A 237 20.85 -1.82 7.86
N SER A 238 21.89 -2.65 7.96
CA SER A 238 22.12 -3.73 7.00
C SER A 238 21.02 -4.78 7.18
N GLY A 239 20.58 -5.39 6.09
CA GLY A 239 19.49 -6.36 6.09
C GLY A 239 18.48 -6.09 4.99
N THR A 240 18.52 -6.95 3.98
CA THR A 240 17.49 -7.04 2.96
C THR A 240 16.20 -7.56 3.60
N GLY A 241 15.05 -6.98 3.23
CA GLY A 241 13.77 -7.59 3.62
C GLY A 241 13.62 -8.96 2.95
N SER A 242 12.73 -9.80 3.47
CA SER A 242 12.31 -10.98 2.71
C SER A 242 11.68 -10.52 1.40
N VAL A 243 12.27 -10.95 0.28
CA VAL A 243 11.75 -10.70 -1.06
C VAL A 243 10.67 -11.73 -1.35
N ARG A 244 9.55 -11.28 -1.93
CA ARG A 244 8.51 -12.18 -2.40
C ARG A 244 8.98 -12.81 -3.71
N LEU A 245 8.94 -14.14 -3.77
CA LEU A 245 9.38 -14.88 -4.94
C LEU A 245 8.22 -15.05 -5.93
N ALA A 246 8.57 -15.10 -7.21
CA ALA A 246 7.73 -15.62 -8.28
C ALA A 246 7.73 -17.16 -8.22
N PHE A 247 6.64 -17.77 -8.68
CA PHE A 247 6.55 -19.21 -8.90
C PHE A 247 7.14 -19.60 -10.25
N SER A 248 7.77 -20.76 -10.34
CA SER A 248 8.09 -21.39 -11.64
C SER A 248 6.84 -21.96 -12.32
N PRO A 249 6.88 -22.26 -13.63
CA PRO A 249 5.78 -22.93 -14.33
C PRO A 249 5.35 -24.25 -13.66
N ASP A 250 6.31 -25.12 -13.30
CA ASP A 250 6.05 -26.39 -12.61
C ASP A 250 5.41 -26.18 -11.23
N GLU A 251 5.83 -25.13 -10.52
CA GLU A 251 5.26 -24.75 -9.23
C GLU A 251 3.81 -24.29 -9.36
N ILE A 252 3.48 -23.51 -10.40
CA ILE A 252 2.12 -23.09 -10.72
C ILE A 252 1.23 -24.29 -11.06
N GLU A 253 1.72 -25.21 -11.90
CA GLU A 253 1.01 -26.44 -12.25
C GLU A 253 0.72 -27.30 -11.01
N ARG A 254 1.76 -27.53 -10.20
CA ARG A 254 1.66 -28.28 -8.95
C ARG A 254 0.64 -27.67 -7.98
N LEU A 255 0.63 -26.34 -7.83
CA LEU A 255 -0.35 -25.66 -6.98
C LEU A 255 -1.78 -25.87 -7.47
N GLN A 256 -2.00 -25.80 -8.79
CA GLN A 256 -3.30 -26.04 -9.41
C GLN A 256 -3.76 -27.49 -9.18
N LYS A 257 -2.92 -28.48 -9.46
CA LYS A 257 -3.22 -29.91 -9.26
C LYS A 257 -3.53 -30.23 -7.80
N VAL A 258 -2.70 -29.76 -6.86
CA VAL A 258 -2.92 -29.98 -5.42
C VAL A 258 -4.18 -29.27 -4.93
N SER A 259 -4.45 -28.06 -5.42
CA SER A 259 -5.67 -27.32 -5.09
C SER A 259 -6.93 -28.04 -5.59
N ALA A 260 -6.90 -28.55 -6.82
CA ALA A 260 -8.01 -29.33 -7.39
C ALA A 260 -8.25 -30.65 -6.63
N SER A 261 -7.18 -31.41 -6.36
CA SER A 261 -7.24 -32.64 -5.55
C SER A 261 -7.86 -32.39 -4.17
N ARG A 262 -7.53 -31.26 -3.53
CA ARG A 262 -8.13 -30.86 -2.25
C ARG A 262 -9.63 -30.58 -2.37
N CYS A 263 -10.09 -29.95 -3.44
CA CYS A 263 -11.52 -29.67 -3.66
C CYS A 263 -12.35 -30.95 -3.86
N ARG A 264 -11.72 -32.01 -4.41
CA ARG A 264 -12.34 -33.32 -4.67
C ARG A 264 -12.45 -34.22 -3.43
N LYS A 265 -11.75 -33.90 -2.33
CA LYS A 265 -11.88 -34.67 -1.08
C LYS A 265 -13.30 -34.58 -0.51
N HIS A 266 -13.72 -35.61 0.23
CA HIS A 266 -14.96 -35.57 1.01
C HIS A 266 -14.87 -34.48 2.09
N LEU A 267 -15.45 -33.33 1.80
CA LEU A 267 -15.41 -32.13 2.64
C LEU A 267 -16.83 -31.67 2.94
N HIS A 268 -17.03 -31.07 4.11
CA HIS A 268 -18.26 -30.35 4.41
C HIS A 268 -18.49 -29.23 3.38
N ALA A 269 -19.74 -29.00 2.97
CA ALA A 269 -20.09 -28.08 1.88
C ALA A 269 -19.47 -26.68 2.02
N ILE A 270 -19.47 -26.12 3.24
CA ILE A 270 -18.87 -24.80 3.54
C ILE A 270 -17.36 -24.79 3.26
N GLN A 271 -16.63 -25.84 3.69
CA GLN A 271 -15.19 -25.94 3.47
C GLN A 271 -14.89 -26.11 1.98
N ARG A 272 -15.69 -26.94 1.30
CA ARG A 272 -15.55 -27.19 -0.13
C ARG A 272 -15.77 -25.91 -0.96
N ARG A 273 -16.84 -25.16 -0.67
CA ARG A 273 -17.10 -23.83 -1.27
C ARG A 273 -15.89 -22.92 -1.15
N ALA A 274 -15.35 -22.80 0.07
CA ALA A 274 -14.18 -21.94 0.32
C ALA A 274 -12.94 -22.41 -0.46
N MET A 275 -12.71 -23.72 -0.60
CA MET A 275 -11.58 -24.23 -1.40
C MET A 275 -11.75 -23.95 -2.90
N VAL A 276 -12.95 -24.19 -3.46
CA VAL A 276 -13.24 -23.92 -4.88
C VAL A 276 -13.10 -22.45 -5.22
N ILE A 277 -13.64 -21.54 -4.40
CA ILE A 277 -13.48 -20.08 -4.62
C ILE A 277 -12.01 -19.68 -4.54
N ASN A 278 -11.24 -20.23 -3.59
CA ASN A 278 -9.81 -19.94 -3.49
C ASN A 278 -8.99 -20.54 -4.65
N HIS A 279 -9.42 -21.67 -5.22
CA HIS A 279 -8.84 -22.25 -6.44
C HIS A 279 -8.97 -21.28 -7.61
N TYR A 280 -10.19 -20.80 -7.91
CA TYR A 280 -10.40 -19.84 -8.99
C TYR A 280 -9.76 -18.48 -8.72
N ARG A 281 -9.73 -18.03 -7.45
CA ARG A 281 -9.02 -16.80 -7.07
C ARG A 281 -7.54 -16.83 -7.44
N MET A 282 -6.88 -17.95 -7.19
CA MET A 282 -5.47 -18.12 -7.53
C MET A 282 -5.24 -17.89 -9.03
N MET A 283 -6.06 -18.52 -9.87
CA MET A 283 -5.98 -18.41 -11.33
C MET A 283 -6.30 -16.99 -11.81
N VAL A 284 -7.34 -16.36 -11.25
CA VAL A 284 -7.67 -14.95 -11.53
C VAL A 284 -6.49 -14.02 -11.22
N LEU A 285 -5.79 -14.21 -10.10
CA LEU A 285 -4.64 -13.39 -9.75
C LEU A 285 -3.45 -13.62 -10.69
N TYR A 286 -3.20 -14.88 -11.07
CA TYR A 286 -2.14 -15.24 -12.00
C TYR A 286 -2.39 -14.65 -13.39
N LEU A 287 -3.62 -14.78 -13.91
CA LEU A 287 -4.00 -14.32 -15.25
C LEU A 287 -4.11 -12.80 -15.41
N SER A 288 -4.36 -12.07 -14.32
CA SER A 288 -4.62 -10.63 -14.38
C SER A 288 -3.47 -9.75 -13.89
N GLY A 289 -2.57 -10.29 -13.06
CA GLY A 289 -1.51 -9.51 -12.43
C GLY A 289 -2.03 -8.46 -11.43
N LEU A 290 -3.29 -8.53 -10.99
CA LEU A 290 -3.88 -7.59 -10.04
C LEU A 290 -3.24 -7.68 -8.65
N ARG A 291 -3.29 -6.59 -7.88
CA ARG A 291 -2.97 -6.69 -6.46
C ARG A 291 -4.06 -7.49 -5.75
N THR A 292 -3.69 -8.27 -4.74
CA THR A 292 -4.65 -9.06 -3.94
C THR A 292 -5.77 -8.21 -3.34
N VAL A 293 -5.46 -7.00 -2.90
CA VAL A 293 -6.44 -6.04 -2.36
C VAL A 293 -7.34 -5.46 -3.45
N GLU A 294 -6.81 -5.22 -4.67
CA GLU A 294 -7.60 -4.78 -5.82
C GLU A 294 -8.60 -5.87 -6.19
N ALA A 295 -8.11 -7.11 -6.39
CA ALA A 295 -8.93 -8.27 -6.73
C ALA A 295 -10.02 -8.57 -5.69
N SER A 296 -9.72 -8.40 -4.40
CA SER A 296 -10.72 -8.64 -3.34
C SER A 296 -11.88 -7.64 -3.39
N ARG A 297 -11.66 -6.43 -3.93
CA ARG A 297 -12.67 -5.36 -3.96
C ARG A 297 -13.46 -5.32 -5.27
N LEU A 298 -13.07 -6.10 -6.27
CA LEU A 298 -13.75 -6.16 -7.56
C LEU A 298 -15.19 -6.65 -7.39
N ARG A 299 -16.08 -6.09 -8.21
CA ARG A 299 -17.45 -6.56 -8.41
C ARG A 299 -17.63 -7.11 -9.82
N PHE A 300 -18.71 -7.86 -10.05
CA PHE A 300 -18.98 -8.40 -11.39
C PHE A 300 -19.21 -7.31 -12.45
N ARG A 301 -19.78 -6.15 -12.08
CA ARG A 301 -19.90 -4.95 -12.94
C ARG A 301 -18.59 -4.35 -13.44
N ASP A 302 -17.47 -4.76 -12.85
CA ASP A 302 -16.14 -4.31 -13.24
C ASP A 302 -15.52 -5.21 -14.32
N LEU A 303 -16.14 -6.35 -14.58
CA LEU A 303 -15.81 -7.27 -15.66
C LEU A 303 -16.62 -6.85 -16.89
N ILE A 304 -15.98 -6.13 -17.80
CA ILE A 304 -16.61 -5.66 -19.04
C ILE A 304 -16.25 -6.61 -20.18
N SER A 305 -17.16 -6.84 -21.12
CA SER A 305 -16.85 -7.61 -22.32
C SER A 305 -15.73 -6.95 -23.13
N GLY A 306 -14.87 -7.77 -23.73
CA GLY A 306 -13.82 -7.35 -24.64
C GLY A 306 -13.11 -8.57 -25.22
N VAL A 307 -11.88 -8.37 -25.69
CA VAL A 307 -11.02 -9.46 -26.16
C VAL A 307 -9.84 -9.66 -25.21
N ASP A 308 -9.46 -10.92 -25.00
CA ASP A 308 -8.21 -11.23 -24.31
C ASP A 308 -6.99 -10.98 -25.22
N LYS A 309 -5.81 -11.36 -24.72
CA LYS A 309 -4.56 -11.20 -25.48
C LYS A 309 -4.40 -12.16 -26.66
N ALA A 310 -5.22 -13.20 -26.77
CA ALA A 310 -5.29 -14.07 -27.93
C ALA A 310 -6.30 -13.59 -28.99
N GLY A 311 -7.05 -12.52 -28.69
CA GLY A 311 -8.13 -12.03 -29.55
C GLY A 311 -9.47 -12.72 -29.31
N GLU A 312 -9.57 -13.59 -28.30
CA GLU A 312 -10.80 -14.32 -27.98
C GLU A 312 -11.73 -13.49 -27.09
N ILE A 313 -13.04 -13.68 -27.23
CA ILE A 313 -14.03 -12.99 -26.41
C ILE A 313 -13.80 -13.33 -24.93
N SER A 314 -13.54 -12.30 -24.14
CA SER A 314 -13.19 -12.42 -22.72
C SER A 314 -13.71 -11.24 -21.90
N TYR A 315 -13.31 -11.19 -20.62
CA TYR A 315 -13.59 -10.06 -19.74
C TYR A 315 -12.35 -9.20 -19.55
N LEU A 316 -12.48 -7.89 -19.74
CA LEU A 316 -11.52 -6.90 -19.26
C LEU A 316 -11.88 -6.51 -17.82
N VAL A 317 -10.88 -6.20 -17.00
CA VAL A 317 -11.08 -5.75 -15.62
C VAL A 317 -10.90 -4.24 -15.54
N ARG A 318 -12.00 -3.51 -15.36
CA ARG A 318 -11.99 -2.06 -15.18
C ARG A 318 -11.81 -1.70 -13.71
N LEU A 319 -10.62 -1.25 -13.31
CA LEU A 319 -10.41 -0.78 -11.95
C LEU A 319 -11.00 0.63 -11.77
N ARG A 320 -11.87 0.76 -10.76
CA ARG A 320 -12.52 2.01 -10.34
C ARG A 320 -11.84 2.57 -9.07
N PRO A 321 -12.08 3.85 -8.72
CA PRO A 321 -11.49 4.47 -7.53
C PRO A 321 -11.74 3.71 -6.21
N GLU A 322 -12.88 3.02 -6.10
CA GLU A 322 -13.28 2.22 -4.93
C GLU A 322 -12.40 0.98 -4.69
N HIS A 323 -11.77 0.43 -5.74
CA HIS A 323 -10.82 -0.68 -5.62
C HIS A 323 -9.47 -0.22 -5.06
N LEU A 324 -9.17 1.07 -5.24
CA LEU A 324 -7.87 1.66 -4.95
C LEU A 324 -7.85 2.33 -3.57
N LYS A 325 -6.68 2.75 -3.12
CA LYS A 325 -6.59 3.68 -1.98
C LYS A 325 -6.78 5.09 -2.53
N LYS A 326 -7.48 5.97 -1.80
CA LYS A 326 -7.74 7.37 -2.22
C LYS A 326 -6.48 8.09 -2.74
N ALA A 327 -5.35 7.96 -2.03
CA ALA A 327 -4.08 8.58 -2.42
C ALA A 327 -3.48 8.04 -3.73
N ASP A 328 -3.89 6.84 -4.15
CA ASP A 328 -3.31 6.10 -5.26
C ASP A 328 -4.23 6.08 -6.49
N VAL A 329 -5.45 6.63 -6.41
CA VAL A 329 -6.46 6.56 -7.49
C VAL A 329 -5.89 7.06 -8.81
N ARG A 330 -5.35 8.29 -8.84
CA ARG A 330 -4.79 8.89 -10.07
C ARG A 330 -3.64 8.09 -10.67
N LYS A 331 -2.94 7.28 -9.86
CA LYS A 331 -1.74 6.54 -10.28
C LYS A 331 -2.05 5.11 -10.73
N HIS A 332 -3.18 4.55 -10.32
CA HIS A 332 -3.45 3.12 -10.45
C HIS A 332 -4.80 2.79 -11.12
N LEU A 333 -5.58 3.81 -11.49
CA LEU A 333 -6.78 3.64 -12.31
C LEU A 333 -6.39 3.15 -13.71
N ARG A 334 -7.01 2.05 -14.15
CA ARG A 334 -6.67 1.37 -15.40
C ARG A 334 -7.70 0.31 -15.77
N THR A 335 -7.72 -0.05 -17.05
CA THR A 335 -8.34 -1.29 -17.52
C THR A 335 -7.24 -2.33 -17.73
N VAL A 336 -7.43 -3.50 -17.15
CA VAL A 336 -6.52 -4.65 -17.28
C VAL A 336 -7.12 -5.62 -18.28
N THR A 337 -6.33 -6.08 -19.24
CA THR A 337 -6.71 -7.12 -20.21
C THR A 337 -6.13 -8.46 -19.73
N PRO A 338 -6.88 -9.33 -19.04
CA PRO A 338 -6.34 -10.58 -18.54
C PRO A 338 -5.82 -11.49 -19.65
N GLN A 339 -5.02 -12.47 -19.26
CA GLN A 339 -4.55 -13.54 -20.13
C GLN A 339 -5.69 -14.51 -20.50
N SER A 340 -5.44 -15.34 -21.52
CA SER A 340 -6.41 -16.31 -22.00
C SER A 340 -6.85 -17.32 -20.94
N GLY A 341 -8.08 -17.81 -21.09
CA GLY A 341 -8.74 -18.65 -20.11
C GLY A 341 -9.44 -17.87 -18.98
N PHE A 342 -9.21 -16.56 -18.83
CA PHE A 342 -9.81 -15.75 -17.76
C PHE A 342 -11.34 -15.82 -17.72
N LYS A 343 -12.00 -15.72 -18.89
CA LYS A 343 -13.45 -15.84 -19.00
C LYS A 343 -13.96 -17.18 -18.46
N SER A 344 -13.34 -18.28 -18.86
CA SER A 344 -13.68 -19.62 -18.37
C SER A 344 -13.59 -19.72 -16.85
N ILE A 345 -12.56 -19.12 -16.24
CA ILE A 345 -12.41 -19.11 -14.78
C ILE A 345 -13.50 -18.30 -14.09
N VAL A 346 -13.83 -17.13 -14.62
CA VAL A 346 -14.91 -16.28 -14.08
C VAL A 346 -16.26 -16.97 -14.22
N ASP A 347 -16.55 -17.60 -15.36
CA ASP A 347 -17.82 -18.28 -15.59
C ASP A 347 -17.97 -19.52 -14.69
N ASN A 348 -16.89 -20.29 -14.49
CA ASN A 348 -16.89 -21.38 -13.51
C ASN A 348 -17.04 -20.89 -12.06
N LEU A 349 -16.50 -19.71 -11.74
CA LEU A 349 -16.72 -19.07 -10.45
C LEU A 349 -18.20 -18.67 -10.25
N LYS A 350 -18.87 -18.13 -11.28
CA LYS A 350 -20.32 -17.86 -11.24
C LYS A 350 -21.11 -19.15 -11.00
N LYS A 351 -20.81 -20.22 -11.75
CA LYS A 351 -21.41 -21.56 -11.54
C LYS A 351 -21.18 -22.06 -10.12
N ALA A 352 -20.01 -21.80 -9.53
CA ALA A 352 -19.70 -22.23 -8.16
C ALA A 352 -20.63 -21.55 -7.15
N TYR A 353 -20.91 -20.25 -7.31
CA TYR A 353 -21.87 -19.54 -6.46
C TYR A 353 -23.30 -20.08 -6.65
N ALA A 354 -23.75 -20.28 -7.88
CA ALA A 354 -25.04 -20.91 -8.16
C ALA A 354 -25.17 -22.30 -7.52
N HIS A 355 -24.09 -23.09 -7.57
CA HIS A 355 -24.05 -24.44 -6.99
C HIS A 355 -24.12 -24.45 -5.45
N PHE A 356 -23.22 -23.69 -4.79
CA PHE A 356 -23.03 -23.74 -3.34
C PHE A 356 -23.98 -22.83 -2.56
N ASP A 357 -24.28 -21.65 -3.11
CA ASP A 357 -25.07 -20.63 -2.43
C ASP A 357 -26.53 -20.62 -2.90
N LYS A 358 -26.85 -21.37 -3.97
CA LYS A 358 -28.19 -21.38 -4.61
C LYS A 358 -28.62 -19.97 -5.01
N TYR A 359 -27.65 -19.19 -5.48
CA TYR A 359 -27.79 -17.77 -5.77
C TYR A 359 -27.06 -17.46 -7.07
N GLU A 360 -27.76 -16.80 -7.98
CA GLU A 360 -27.17 -16.22 -9.20
C GLU A 360 -26.57 -14.87 -8.86
N VAL A 361 -25.29 -14.70 -9.16
CA VAL A 361 -24.58 -13.46 -8.84
C VAL A 361 -25.09 -12.29 -9.67
N THR A 362 -25.19 -11.14 -9.03
CA THR A 362 -25.55 -9.87 -9.65
C THR A 362 -24.31 -9.04 -9.96
N GLU A 363 -24.49 -7.98 -10.74
CA GLU A 363 -23.41 -7.05 -11.10
C GLU A 363 -22.76 -6.37 -9.88
N ASP A 364 -23.51 -6.15 -8.80
CA ASP A 364 -23.04 -5.47 -7.60
C ASP A 364 -22.34 -6.38 -6.59
N ASP A 365 -22.43 -7.69 -6.76
CA ASP A 365 -21.74 -8.66 -5.91
C ASP A 365 -20.23 -8.59 -6.12
N PHE A 366 -19.48 -8.74 -5.03
CA PHE A 366 -18.02 -8.85 -5.13
C PHE A 366 -17.66 -10.12 -5.90
N VAL A 367 -16.65 -10.08 -6.77
CA VAL A 367 -16.17 -11.28 -7.49
C VAL A 367 -15.77 -12.38 -6.51
N PHE A 368 -15.21 -12.00 -5.36
CA PHE A 368 -14.90 -12.91 -4.27
C PHE A 368 -15.62 -12.52 -2.97
N HIS A 369 -16.69 -13.24 -2.65
CA HIS A 369 -17.50 -12.99 -1.46
C HIS A 369 -17.73 -14.22 -0.58
N ASP A 370 -17.93 -13.94 0.71
CA ASP A 370 -18.45 -14.92 1.66
C ASP A 370 -19.95 -15.15 1.40
N LYS A 371 -20.54 -16.17 2.04
CA LYS A 371 -21.94 -16.56 1.81
C LYS A 371 -22.94 -15.45 2.14
N ASP A 372 -22.55 -14.52 3.00
CA ASP A 372 -23.34 -13.33 3.39
C ASP A 372 -23.21 -12.16 2.39
N GLY A 373 -22.56 -12.36 1.24
CA GLY A 373 -22.32 -11.32 0.23
C GLY A 373 -21.20 -10.33 0.61
N THR A 374 -20.58 -10.49 1.78
CA THR A 374 -19.50 -9.60 2.21
C THR A 374 -18.19 -9.96 1.50
N MET A 375 -17.34 -8.94 1.31
CA MET A 375 -16.03 -9.11 0.70
C MET A 375 -15.20 -10.17 1.45
N ASN A 376 -14.74 -11.21 0.74
CA ASN A 376 -13.97 -12.29 1.32
C ASN A 376 -12.54 -11.83 1.67
N ARG A 377 -12.31 -11.50 2.95
CA ARG A 377 -11.04 -10.93 3.46
C ARG A 377 -10.03 -11.97 3.95
N ASN A 378 -10.48 -13.15 4.36
CA ASN A 378 -9.65 -14.17 5.02
C ASN A 378 -9.01 -15.13 4.02
N THR A 379 -8.02 -14.64 3.27
CA THR A 379 -7.44 -15.35 2.12
C THR A 379 -6.06 -15.94 2.40
N ALA A 380 -5.34 -15.40 3.38
CA ALA A 380 -3.96 -15.79 3.65
C ALA A 380 -3.84 -17.20 4.25
N LYS A 381 -4.68 -17.54 5.24
CA LYS A 381 -4.61 -18.84 5.91
C LYS A 381 -4.89 -20.02 4.94
N PRO A 382 -5.99 -20.01 4.15
CA PRO A 382 -6.23 -21.07 3.17
C PRO A 382 -5.08 -21.23 2.16
N PHE A 383 -4.46 -20.12 1.75
CA PHE A 383 -3.32 -20.18 0.83
C PHE A 383 -2.07 -20.79 1.47
N ILE A 384 -1.76 -20.45 2.73
CA ILE A 384 -0.64 -21.07 3.47
C ILE A 384 -0.87 -22.58 3.61
N GLU A 385 -2.10 -23.00 3.93
CA GLU A 385 -2.43 -24.41 3.99
C GLU A 385 -2.26 -25.11 2.63
N LEU A 386 -2.56 -24.43 1.52
CA LEU A 386 -2.32 -24.95 0.17
C LEU A 386 -0.82 -25.13 -0.09
N LEU A 387 0.01 -24.13 0.23
CA LEU A 387 1.47 -24.23 0.10
C LEU A 387 2.04 -25.40 0.92
N ASP A 388 1.57 -25.56 2.16
CA ASP A 388 1.97 -26.67 3.03
C ASP A 388 1.57 -28.03 2.42
N ALA A 389 0.35 -28.14 1.88
CA ALA A 389 -0.11 -29.37 1.20
C ALA A 389 0.64 -29.65 -0.11
N ALA A 390 1.00 -28.59 -0.85
CA ALA A 390 1.80 -28.69 -2.05
C ALA A 390 3.28 -28.96 -1.74
N LYS A 391 3.68 -29.06 -0.47
CA LYS A 391 5.06 -29.32 -0.03
C LYS A 391 6.06 -28.33 -0.65
N PHE A 392 5.71 -27.05 -0.74
CA PHE A 392 6.69 -25.98 -0.92
C PHE A 392 7.52 -25.98 0.37
N SER A 393 8.63 -26.73 0.31
CA SER A 393 9.61 -27.11 1.35
C SER A 393 9.45 -26.54 2.76
N ARG A 394 9.41 -27.44 3.76
CA ARG A 394 9.45 -27.13 5.20
C ARG A 394 10.74 -26.39 5.59
N GLY A 395 10.64 -25.12 5.99
CA GLY A 395 11.69 -24.31 6.62
C GLY A 395 11.16 -22.97 7.16
N VAL A 396 11.91 -22.26 8.01
CA VAL A 396 11.42 -20.96 8.54
C VAL A 396 11.32 -19.88 7.43
N ARG A 397 12.01 -20.10 6.30
CA ARG A 397 12.12 -19.12 5.20
C ARG A 397 10.99 -19.19 4.15
N TYR A 398 10.48 -20.38 3.76
CA TYR A 398 9.49 -20.50 2.67
C TYR A 398 8.16 -19.75 2.93
N LYS A 399 7.63 -19.82 4.16
CA LYS A 399 6.38 -19.10 4.54
C LYS A 399 6.54 -17.58 4.48
N SER A 400 7.77 -17.08 4.53
CA SER A 400 8.06 -15.64 4.41
C SER A 400 8.13 -15.16 2.96
N HIS A 401 8.48 -16.03 2.01
CA HIS A 401 8.70 -15.70 0.61
C HIS A 401 7.44 -15.80 -0.24
N TYR A 402 6.55 -16.77 0.03
CA TYR A 402 5.33 -16.96 -0.75
C TYR A 402 4.08 -16.38 -0.07
N ALA A 403 3.23 -15.73 -0.86
CA ALA A 403 1.89 -15.26 -0.46
C ALA A 403 1.01 -15.16 -1.71
N LEU A 404 -0.28 -14.85 -1.56
CA LEU A 404 -1.15 -14.60 -2.74
C LEU A 404 -0.60 -13.50 -3.67
N GLY A 405 0.19 -12.56 -3.13
CA GLY A 405 0.88 -11.55 -3.94
C GLY A 405 1.95 -12.14 -4.87
N SER A 406 2.43 -13.37 -4.63
CA SER A 406 3.41 -14.05 -5.48
C SER A 406 2.86 -14.36 -6.87
N PHE A 407 1.55 -14.55 -7.06
CA PHE A 407 0.97 -14.71 -8.42
C PHE A 407 1.17 -13.49 -9.29
N ARG A 408 1.08 -12.29 -8.70
CA ARG A 408 1.43 -11.06 -9.39
C ARG A 408 2.93 -10.97 -9.66
N HIS A 409 3.77 -11.47 -8.75
CA HIS A 409 5.21 -11.53 -8.99
C HIS A 409 5.52 -12.43 -10.18
N THR A 410 4.92 -13.63 -10.24
CA THR A 410 4.99 -14.53 -11.39
C THR A 410 4.52 -13.85 -12.66
N PHE A 411 3.34 -13.21 -12.65
CA PHE A 411 2.82 -12.50 -13.82
C PHE A 411 3.81 -11.47 -14.37
N ILE A 412 4.40 -10.62 -13.51
CA ILE A 412 5.39 -9.64 -13.95
C ILE A 412 6.64 -10.33 -14.50
N THR A 413 7.17 -11.33 -13.79
CA THR A 413 8.35 -12.08 -14.21
C THR A 413 8.16 -12.74 -15.57
N ASP A 414 7.01 -13.36 -15.83
CA ASP A 414 6.69 -13.98 -17.11
C ASP A 414 6.66 -12.95 -18.24
N ARG A 415 6.01 -11.78 -18.02
CA ARG A 415 6.01 -10.69 -19.02
C ARG A 415 7.40 -10.12 -19.31
N LEU A 416 8.29 -10.12 -18.31
CA LEU A 416 9.67 -9.73 -18.52
C LEU A 416 10.39 -10.77 -19.39
N TYR A 417 10.31 -12.07 -19.09
CA TYR A 417 10.93 -13.10 -19.94
C TYR A 417 10.39 -13.15 -21.37
N GLU A 418 9.16 -12.68 -21.59
CA GLU A 418 8.55 -12.48 -22.93
C GLU A 418 9.02 -11.18 -23.63
N ARG A 419 9.92 -10.42 -23.00
CA ARG A 419 10.43 -9.12 -23.46
C ARG A 419 9.33 -8.08 -23.73
N GLN A 420 8.24 -8.11 -22.97
CA GLN A 420 7.23 -7.05 -23.06
C GLN A 420 7.79 -5.70 -22.60
N ASP A 421 7.33 -4.62 -23.23
CA ASP A 421 7.70 -3.26 -22.86
C ASP A 421 7.43 -2.99 -21.37
N LEU A 422 8.45 -2.48 -20.67
CA LEU A 422 8.39 -2.23 -19.23
C LEU A 422 7.34 -1.15 -18.89
N GLY A 423 7.13 -0.18 -19.78
CA GLY A 423 6.08 0.83 -19.64
C GLY A 423 4.68 0.21 -19.69
N PHE A 424 4.46 -0.75 -20.58
CA PHE A 424 3.22 -1.50 -20.66
C PHE A 424 2.98 -2.36 -19.41
N VAL A 425 3.97 -3.13 -18.96
CA VAL A 425 3.89 -3.93 -17.71
C VAL A 425 3.64 -3.03 -16.49
N SER A 426 4.29 -1.86 -16.45
CA SER A 426 4.11 -0.84 -15.41
C SER A 426 2.67 -0.34 -15.36
N ARG A 427 2.10 0.06 -16.51
CA ARG A 427 0.70 0.50 -16.60
C ARG A 427 -0.28 -0.61 -16.26
N TRP A 428 -0.09 -1.81 -16.80
CA TRP A 428 -0.94 -2.97 -16.55
C TRP A 428 -1.02 -3.32 -15.08
N THR A 429 0.14 -3.42 -14.42
CA THR A 429 0.17 -3.84 -13.03
C THR A 429 -0.07 -2.65 -12.09
N GLY A 430 0.08 -1.41 -12.57
CA GLY A 430 -0.02 -0.21 -11.75
C GLY A 430 1.16 -0.09 -10.78
N THR A 431 2.36 -0.47 -11.18
CA THR A 431 3.61 -0.35 -10.41
C THR A 431 4.57 0.57 -11.16
N SER A 432 5.29 1.47 -10.48
CA SER A 432 6.27 2.35 -11.15
C SER A 432 7.43 1.56 -11.74
N ILE A 433 7.94 2.01 -12.88
CA ILE A 433 9.10 1.41 -13.58
C ILE A 433 10.29 1.22 -12.63
N GLU A 434 10.66 2.25 -11.87
CA GLU A 434 11.73 2.19 -10.87
C GLU A 434 11.52 1.09 -9.82
N MET A 435 10.27 0.80 -9.46
CA MET A 435 9.96 -0.26 -8.51
C MET A 435 10.05 -1.64 -9.17
N ILE A 436 9.68 -1.77 -10.46
CA ILE A 436 9.89 -3.02 -11.21
C ILE A 436 11.39 -3.27 -11.35
N ASP A 437 12.13 -2.30 -11.89
CA ASP A 437 13.58 -2.38 -12.07
C ASP A 437 14.30 -2.83 -10.78
N ARG A 438 14.05 -2.14 -9.65
CA ARG A 438 14.65 -2.50 -8.35
C ARG A 438 14.32 -3.92 -7.87
N HIS A 439 13.11 -4.42 -8.14
CA HIS A 439 12.68 -5.73 -7.64
C HIS A 439 13.04 -6.89 -8.58
N TYR A 440 13.17 -6.62 -9.87
CA TYR A 440 13.37 -7.62 -10.92
C TYR A 440 14.70 -7.48 -11.67
N SER A 441 15.63 -6.66 -11.17
CA SER A 441 16.96 -6.49 -11.78
C SER A 441 17.70 -7.80 -12.04
N HIS A 442 17.52 -8.80 -11.16
CA HIS A 442 18.08 -10.14 -11.35
C HIS A 442 17.49 -10.85 -12.58
N VAL A 443 16.17 -10.74 -12.81
CA VAL A 443 15.50 -11.28 -13.99
C VAL A 443 16.00 -10.57 -15.26
N LEU A 444 16.09 -9.24 -15.21
CA LEU A 444 16.57 -8.44 -16.35
C LEU A 444 17.99 -8.85 -16.77
N ASN A 445 18.89 -9.12 -15.82
CA ASN A 445 20.25 -9.61 -16.11
C ASN A 445 20.25 -11.04 -16.69
N GLU A 446 19.40 -11.94 -16.18
CA GLU A 446 19.29 -13.30 -16.70
C GLU A 446 18.77 -13.33 -18.15
N MET A 447 17.83 -12.44 -18.48
CA MET A 447 17.23 -12.34 -19.82
C MET A 447 18.22 -11.98 -20.92
N GLU A 448 19.32 -11.28 -20.61
CA GLU A 448 20.37 -10.97 -21.61
C GLU A 448 21.00 -12.24 -22.20
N HIS A 449 20.95 -13.35 -21.45
CA HIS A 449 21.60 -14.61 -21.79
C HIS A 449 20.62 -15.71 -22.22
N GLN A 450 19.32 -15.38 -22.34
CA GLN A 450 18.26 -16.34 -22.66
C GLN A 450 17.45 -15.88 -23.86
N GLU A 451 16.99 -16.85 -24.66
CA GLU A 451 16.00 -16.59 -25.69
C GLU A 451 14.68 -16.11 -25.06
N PRO A 452 13.96 -15.17 -25.70
CA PRO A 452 12.67 -14.73 -25.23
C PRO A 452 11.72 -15.93 -25.14
N ARG A 453 10.96 -16.00 -24.04
CA ARG A 453 9.88 -16.98 -23.94
C ARG A 453 8.78 -16.64 -24.95
N PRO A 454 8.04 -17.64 -25.46
CA PRO A 454 6.89 -17.37 -26.33
C PRO A 454 5.91 -16.40 -25.64
N PRO A 455 5.43 -15.37 -26.35
CA PRO A 455 4.60 -14.34 -25.76
C PRO A 455 3.32 -14.92 -25.19
N ASN A 456 2.94 -14.43 -24.02
CA ASN A 456 1.75 -14.81 -23.27
C ASN A 456 1.66 -16.32 -22.93
N THR A 457 2.79 -17.01 -22.76
CA THR A 457 2.78 -18.41 -22.27
C THR A 457 2.18 -18.45 -20.87
N VAL A 458 1.06 -19.16 -20.70
CA VAL A 458 0.42 -19.34 -19.40
C VAL A 458 0.18 -20.82 -19.13
N VAL A 459 0.56 -21.27 -17.93
CA VAL A 459 0.22 -22.61 -17.44
C VAL A 459 -1.07 -22.52 -16.64
N VAL A 460 -2.21 -22.68 -17.31
CA VAL A 460 -3.52 -22.78 -16.66
C VAL A 460 -4.16 -24.12 -16.98
N LEU A 461 -4.53 -24.84 -15.94
CA LEU A 461 -5.29 -26.08 -16.05
C LEU A 461 -6.79 -25.74 -16.06
N PRO A 462 -7.57 -26.15 -17.07
CA PRO A 462 -8.96 -25.73 -17.24
C PRO A 462 -9.90 -26.53 -16.32
N HIS A 463 -9.69 -26.44 -15.00
CA HIS A 463 -10.51 -27.14 -14.03
C HIS A 463 -11.93 -26.58 -13.99
N SER A 464 -12.85 -27.26 -14.68
CA SER A 464 -14.28 -26.97 -14.61
C SER A 464 -14.82 -27.18 -13.19
N LEU A 465 -15.96 -26.56 -12.90
CA LEU A 465 -16.62 -26.78 -11.61
C LEU A 465 -16.96 -28.26 -11.42
N GLU A 466 -17.46 -28.92 -12.46
CA GLU A 466 -17.82 -30.34 -12.45
C GLU A 466 -16.63 -31.23 -12.08
N TYR A 467 -15.44 -30.94 -12.63
CA TYR A 467 -14.20 -31.62 -12.27
C TYR A 467 -13.80 -31.36 -10.81
N LEU A 468 -13.82 -30.11 -10.33
CA LEU A 468 -13.53 -29.81 -8.93
C LEU A 468 -14.54 -30.45 -7.97
N LEU A 469 -15.77 -30.63 -8.44
CA LEU A 469 -16.84 -31.30 -7.71
C LEU A 469 -16.75 -32.83 -7.76
N GLY A 470 -15.80 -33.41 -8.49
CA GLY A 470 -15.66 -34.86 -8.63
C GLY A 470 -16.78 -35.52 -9.42
N LYS A 471 -17.48 -34.74 -10.27
CA LYS A 471 -18.56 -35.22 -11.15
C LYS A 471 -18.07 -35.55 -12.57
N ALA A 472 -16.89 -35.06 -12.92
CA ALA A 472 -16.17 -35.43 -14.13
C ALA A 472 -14.93 -36.22 -13.75
N ASP A 473 -14.78 -37.40 -14.35
CA ASP A 473 -13.66 -38.31 -14.10
C ASP A 473 -12.48 -38.08 -15.03
N VAL A 474 -12.72 -37.48 -16.20
CA VAL A 474 -11.63 -37.06 -17.10
C VAL A 474 -10.86 -35.96 -16.41
N ASP A 475 -9.59 -36.24 -16.12
CA ASP A 475 -8.67 -35.24 -15.64
C ASP A 475 -8.29 -34.33 -16.81
N PRO A 476 -8.71 -33.06 -16.83
CA PRO A 476 -8.39 -32.16 -17.93
C PRO A 476 -6.88 -31.85 -18.02
N THR A 477 -6.06 -32.41 -17.12
CA THR A 477 -4.61 -32.32 -17.11
C THR A 477 -3.91 -33.51 -17.80
N GLU A 478 -4.64 -34.57 -18.16
CA GLU A 478 -4.10 -35.73 -18.91
C GLU A 478 -3.72 -35.38 -20.34
N GLU A 479 -4.41 -34.40 -20.96
CA GLU A 479 -4.03 -33.82 -22.25
C GLU A 479 -2.83 -32.85 -22.16
N GLY A 480 -2.27 -32.68 -20.95
CA GLY A 480 -1.22 -31.69 -20.64
C GLY A 480 -1.78 -30.34 -20.19
N PRO A 481 -0.93 -29.38 -19.79
CA PRO A 481 -1.40 -28.02 -19.56
C PRO A 481 -1.96 -27.47 -20.87
N THR A 482 -3.12 -26.79 -20.80
CA THR A 482 -3.58 -26.00 -21.94
C THR A 482 -2.59 -24.86 -22.14
N ILE A 483 -1.59 -25.08 -23.00
CA ILE A 483 -0.74 -24.02 -23.51
C ILE A 483 -1.63 -23.22 -24.44
N PHE A 484 -2.24 -22.17 -23.91
CA PHE A 484 -2.85 -21.16 -24.77
C PHE A 484 -1.70 -20.55 -25.57
N ASN A 485 -1.52 -20.97 -26.82
CA ASN A 485 -0.61 -20.34 -27.74
C ASN A 485 -1.28 -19.04 -28.20
N THR A 486 -1.24 -18.06 -27.32
CA THR A 486 -1.82 -16.71 -27.45
C THR A 486 -1.12 -15.85 -28.49
N ALA A 487 -0.13 -16.41 -29.20
CA ALA A 487 0.46 -15.83 -30.39
C ALA A 487 -0.41 -16.10 -31.63
N LYS A 488 -1.67 -15.66 -31.63
CA LYS A 488 -2.14 -14.99 -32.84
C LYS A 488 -1.64 -13.57 -32.69
N ALA A 489 -0.61 -13.26 -33.46
CA ALA A 489 0.04 -11.96 -33.45
C ALA A 489 -1.02 -10.85 -33.35
N ILE A 490 -0.89 -10.00 -32.33
CA ILE A 490 -1.40 -8.63 -32.45
C ILE A 490 -0.50 -8.00 -33.51
N GLU A 491 -0.81 -8.21 -34.78
CA GLU A 491 -0.22 -7.42 -35.85
C GLU A 491 -0.74 -5.98 -35.67
N PRO A 492 0.14 -4.99 -35.50
CA PRO A 492 -0.28 -3.60 -35.47
C PRO A 492 -0.98 -3.25 -36.79
N ALA A 493 -1.92 -2.32 -36.73
CA ALA A 493 -2.92 -1.95 -37.76
C ALA A 493 -2.37 -1.43 -39.12
N PHE A 494 -1.23 -1.91 -39.59
CA PHE A 494 -0.60 -1.61 -40.89
C PHE A 494 -0.75 -2.75 -41.91
N ASP A 495 -1.67 -3.69 -41.68
CA ASP A 495 -1.60 -5.03 -42.29
C ASP A 495 -2.59 -5.30 -43.42
N LEU A 496 -3.38 -4.31 -43.87
CA LEU A 496 -4.29 -4.53 -45.00
C LEU A 496 -3.57 -4.52 -46.34
N ASP A 497 -2.59 -3.63 -46.53
CA ASP A 497 -1.83 -3.54 -47.78
C ASP A 497 -0.84 -4.71 -47.95
N ARG A 498 -0.34 -5.27 -46.83
CA ARG A 498 0.48 -6.49 -46.83
C ARG A 498 -0.38 -7.72 -47.11
N ARG A 499 -1.50 -7.89 -46.39
CA ARG A 499 -2.42 -9.01 -46.62
C ARG A 499 -3.05 -8.99 -48.00
N ARG A 500 -3.39 -7.81 -48.55
CA ARG A 500 -3.82 -7.67 -49.95
C ARG A 500 -2.77 -8.22 -50.92
N LYS A 501 -1.48 -7.97 -50.69
CA LYS A 501 -0.39 -8.53 -51.51
C LYS A 501 -0.22 -10.04 -51.32
N GLU A 502 -0.40 -10.54 -50.10
CA GLU A 502 -0.37 -11.99 -49.79
C GLU A 502 -1.56 -12.75 -50.42
N TRP A 503 -2.73 -12.11 -50.53
CA TRP A 503 -3.92 -12.64 -51.22
C TRP A 503 -3.88 -12.43 -52.74
N GLY A 504 -2.74 -12.04 -53.31
CA GLY A 504 -2.56 -11.86 -54.76
C GLY A 504 -3.17 -10.57 -55.33
N GLY A 505 -3.67 -9.67 -54.48
CA GLY A 505 -4.27 -8.38 -54.88
C GLY A 505 -5.64 -8.49 -55.55
N ASP A 506 -6.15 -9.71 -55.73
CA ASP A 506 -7.38 -10.04 -56.44
C ASP A 506 -8.49 -10.43 -55.44
N VAL A 507 -9.66 -9.77 -55.56
CA VAL A 507 -10.86 -10.04 -54.76
C VAL A 507 -11.33 -11.49 -54.94
N ARG A 508 -11.14 -12.09 -56.11
CA ARG A 508 -11.56 -13.48 -56.37
C ARG A 508 -10.71 -14.49 -55.59
N GLU A 509 -9.41 -14.24 -55.48
CA GLU A 509 -8.51 -15.08 -54.68
C GLU A 509 -8.80 -14.92 -53.18
N PHE A 510 -9.10 -13.70 -52.73
CA PHE A 510 -9.59 -13.45 -51.37
C PHE A 510 -10.88 -14.24 -51.07
N LEU A 511 -11.88 -14.21 -51.97
CA LEU A 511 -13.11 -14.99 -51.82
C LEU A 511 -12.88 -16.50 -51.90
N ARG A 512 -11.88 -16.97 -52.64
CA ARG A 512 -11.45 -18.38 -52.66
C ARG A 512 -10.92 -18.79 -51.28
N ILE A 513 -10.06 -17.97 -50.67
CA ILE A 513 -9.55 -18.21 -49.32
C ILE A 513 -10.69 -18.23 -48.30
N MET A 514 -11.66 -17.32 -48.40
CA MET A 514 -12.84 -17.33 -47.53
C MET A 514 -13.66 -18.62 -47.68
N ARG A 515 -13.80 -19.15 -48.90
CA ARG A 515 -14.42 -20.46 -49.14
C ARG A 515 -13.62 -21.61 -48.53
N ASP A 516 -12.28 -21.59 -48.65
CA ASP A 516 -11.43 -22.63 -48.06
C ASP A 516 -11.49 -22.64 -46.53
N VAL A 517 -11.58 -21.46 -45.90
CA VAL A 517 -11.60 -21.30 -44.43
C VAL A 517 -12.96 -21.67 -43.83
N TYR A 518 -14.06 -21.22 -44.45
CA TYR A 518 -15.41 -21.36 -43.91
C TYR A 518 -16.23 -22.47 -44.58
N GLY A 519 -15.69 -23.10 -45.63
CA GLY A 519 -16.29 -24.20 -46.37
C GLY A 519 -17.57 -23.83 -47.12
N ASP A 520 -18.35 -24.84 -47.50
CA ASP A 520 -19.62 -24.71 -48.23
C ASP A 520 -20.65 -23.82 -47.51
N ARG A 521 -20.50 -23.65 -46.19
CA ARG A 521 -21.35 -22.76 -45.40
C ARG A 521 -21.24 -21.32 -45.90
N PHE A 522 -20.04 -20.84 -46.20
CA PHE A 522 -19.84 -19.46 -46.65
C PHE A 522 -20.42 -19.20 -48.03
N VAL A 523 -20.32 -20.16 -48.96
CA VAL A 523 -20.86 -20.06 -50.32
C VAL A 523 -22.36 -19.78 -50.31
N ASN A 524 -23.07 -20.45 -49.40
CA ASN A 524 -24.52 -20.43 -49.29
C ASN A 524 -25.07 -19.26 -48.43
N LEU A 525 -24.20 -18.40 -47.88
CA LEU A 525 -24.65 -17.24 -47.11
C LEU A 525 -25.19 -16.13 -48.02
N PRO A 526 -26.26 -15.43 -47.60
CA PRO A 526 -26.64 -14.13 -48.14
C PRO A 526 -25.48 -13.12 -48.10
N VAL A 527 -25.46 -12.15 -49.01
CA VAL A 527 -24.35 -11.18 -49.16
C VAL A 527 -24.09 -10.40 -47.86
N ASP A 528 -25.13 -9.96 -47.17
CA ASP A 528 -25.05 -9.27 -45.87
C ASP A 528 -24.38 -10.15 -44.79
N GLN A 529 -24.65 -11.45 -44.80
CA GLN A 529 -24.04 -12.40 -43.88
C GLN A 529 -22.59 -12.75 -44.28
N LYS A 530 -22.29 -12.83 -45.59
CA LYS A 530 -20.92 -12.97 -46.09
C LYS A 530 -20.04 -11.80 -45.66
N LEU A 531 -20.57 -10.58 -45.73
CA LEU A 531 -19.87 -9.37 -45.27
C LEU A 531 -19.61 -9.40 -43.76
N GLY A 532 -20.53 -9.93 -42.96
CA GLY A 532 -20.32 -10.15 -41.53
C GLY A 532 -19.18 -11.13 -41.24
N GLU A 533 -19.10 -12.25 -41.97
CA GLU A 533 -18.00 -13.23 -41.81
C GLU A 533 -16.66 -12.67 -42.29
N ILE A 534 -16.64 -11.90 -43.40
CA ILE A 534 -15.46 -11.17 -43.88
C ILE A 534 -15.00 -10.14 -42.84
N HIS A 535 -15.95 -9.42 -42.25
CA HIS A 535 -15.69 -8.46 -41.18
C HIS A 535 -15.04 -9.13 -39.96
N ASN A 536 -15.56 -10.29 -39.56
CA ASN A 536 -15.03 -11.08 -38.45
C ASN A 536 -13.65 -11.69 -38.76
N PHE A 537 -13.42 -12.13 -40.01
CA PHE A 537 -12.17 -12.73 -40.44
C PHE A 537 -10.99 -11.75 -40.40
N VAL A 538 -11.22 -10.51 -40.82
CA VAL A 538 -10.18 -9.46 -40.84
C VAL A 538 -10.14 -8.65 -39.52
N GLY A 539 -11.23 -8.68 -38.74
CA GLY A 539 -11.34 -8.07 -37.40
C GLY A 539 -11.69 -6.59 -37.41
N GLU A 540 -12.35 -6.12 -36.34
CA GLU A 540 -12.89 -4.74 -36.19
C GLU A 540 -11.87 -3.61 -36.42
N HIS A 541 -10.58 -3.87 -36.22
CA HIS A 541 -9.52 -2.87 -36.37
C HIS A 541 -8.91 -2.85 -37.78
N GLY A 542 -9.18 -3.88 -38.60
CA GLY A 542 -8.75 -3.92 -40.00
C GLY A 542 -9.55 -2.97 -40.88
N PHE A 543 -10.86 -2.81 -40.64
CA PHE A 543 -11.74 -2.08 -41.55
C PHE A 543 -11.88 -0.57 -41.32
N ASN A 544 -11.13 0.01 -40.38
CA ASN A 544 -11.27 1.44 -40.05
C ASN A 544 -10.39 2.38 -40.91
N SER A 545 -9.83 1.91 -42.03
CA SER A 545 -9.05 2.72 -42.97
C SER A 545 -9.82 2.99 -44.27
N VAL A 546 -9.46 4.07 -44.98
CA VAL A 546 -10.08 4.44 -46.27
C VAL A 546 -9.87 3.33 -47.30
N GLU A 547 -8.67 2.76 -47.34
CA GLU A 547 -8.31 1.68 -48.27
C GLU A 547 -9.08 0.38 -47.98
N ALA A 548 -9.40 0.12 -46.71
CA ALA A 548 -10.22 -1.03 -46.33
C ALA A 548 -11.67 -0.89 -46.81
N ASN A 549 -12.20 0.33 -46.75
CA ASN A 549 -13.53 0.64 -47.24
C ASN A 549 -13.61 0.49 -48.77
N ASP A 550 -12.60 0.99 -49.51
CA ASP A 550 -12.53 0.82 -50.97
C ASP A 550 -12.42 -0.66 -51.38
N PHE A 551 -11.67 -1.47 -50.62
CA PHE A 551 -11.59 -2.91 -50.85
C PHE A 551 -12.91 -3.63 -50.56
N LEU A 552 -13.63 -3.25 -49.50
CA LEU A 552 -14.96 -3.81 -49.22
C LEU A 552 -15.96 -3.50 -50.33
N VAL A 553 -15.91 -2.31 -50.93
CA VAL A 553 -16.75 -1.96 -52.08
C VAL A 553 -16.51 -2.93 -53.23
N LEU A 554 -15.24 -3.22 -53.57
CA LEU A 554 -14.90 -4.18 -54.61
C LEU A 554 -15.37 -5.62 -54.28
N VAL A 555 -15.28 -6.02 -53.01
CA VAL A 555 -15.78 -7.32 -52.54
C VAL A 555 -17.30 -7.41 -52.69
N ILE A 556 -18.03 -6.34 -52.34
CA ILE A 556 -19.48 -6.27 -52.49
C ILE A 556 -19.86 -6.39 -53.97
N GLU A 557 -19.21 -5.62 -54.86
CA GLU A 557 -19.46 -5.68 -56.31
C GLU A 557 -19.29 -7.09 -56.87
N VAL A 558 -18.24 -7.81 -56.48
CA VAL A 558 -18.00 -9.19 -56.96
C VAL A 558 -19.02 -10.17 -56.38
N LEU A 559 -19.41 -10.03 -55.11
CA LEU A 559 -20.42 -10.88 -54.49
C LEU A 559 -21.81 -10.66 -55.09
N GLU A 560 -22.16 -9.42 -55.44
CA GLU A 560 -23.41 -9.07 -56.12
C GLU A 560 -23.45 -9.59 -57.57
N ASP A 561 -22.32 -9.56 -58.28
CA ASP A 561 -22.17 -10.14 -59.62
C ASP A 561 -22.29 -11.68 -59.60
N GLU A 562 -21.62 -12.37 -58.65
CA GLU A 562 -21.78 -13.81 -58.44
C GLU A 562 -23.23 -14.20 -58.08
N SER A 563 -23.96 -13.34 -57.36
CA SER A 563 -25.37 -13.55 -57.01
C SER A 563 -26.30 -13.38 -58.21
N SER A 564 -25.95 -12.47 -59.12
CA SER A 564 -26.72 -12.15 -60.33
C SER A 564 -26.52 -13.16 -61.45
N ALA A 565 -25.39 -13.87 -61.47
CA ALA A 565 -25.10 -14.94 -62.44
C ALA A 565 -25.75 -16.31 -62.09
N VAL A 566 -26.37 -16.43 -60.91
CA VAL A 566 -27.00 -17.67 -60.39
C VAL A 566 -28.54 -17.61 -60.44
N LEU A 567 -29.11 -16.50 -60.92
CA LEU A 567 -30.52 -16.33 -61.29
C LEU A 567 -30.68 -16.42 -62.81
#